data_AF-A0A3M2CV85-F1
#
_entry.id   AF-A0A3M2CV85-F1
#
_cell.length_a   1.000
_cell.length_b   1.000
_cell.length_c   1.000
_cell.angle_alpha   90.00
_cell.angle_beta   90.00
_cell.angle_gamma   90.00
#
_symmetry.space_group_name_H-M   'P 1'
#
loop_
_entity.id
_entity.type
_entity.pdbx_description
1 polymer ?
#
loop_
_entity_poly.entity_id
_entity_poly.type
_entity_poly.pdbx_seq_one_letter_code
_entity_poly.pdbx_strand_id
1 'polypeptide(L)'
;MPKLSRLTDFARSFGAFVARLVQQCTAAWAWLRRAPVPLLVGVACFLIYLYKPLIQSSMDNQPLRFGAALLATRGTLDFTELNIGLDRFYSFRVMPDGKVRAHTPVGAALLGAPFFWIARQLGMELTDENVVFLDSLAASVLTAASAAMLSFLARRYRRRTALFLGFTLALATASWSTASRCLWQHTGAQFSMLAALCLLDRERRHPVAFLFGGLLLAYTFWCRPALAPVIAVIAVGALIRTRRELLLGGAAALLAVGAWVAFNMATSGKPLGTYVSLRALGPETWSAYPRRLFGTLFSPNRGMFVFSPILLLAMVA
;
A
#
# COMPACT_ATOMS: atom_id res chain seq x y z
N MET A 1 7.55 -11.53 65.65
CA MET A 1 6.37 -11.89 64.81
C MET A 1 6.05 -11.03 63.57
N PRO A 2 6.63 -9.83 63.30
CA PRO A 2 6.20 -8.98 62.16
C PRO A 2 6.71 -9.40 60.76
N LYS A 3 7.62 -10.39 60.66
CA LYS A 3 8.14 -10.88 59.37
C LYS A 3 7.21 -11.93 58.72
N LEU A 4 6.50 -12.74 59.50
CA LEU A 4 5.57 -13.76 58.98
C LEU A 4 4.30 -13.14 58.41
N SER A 5 3.75 -12.09 59.05
CA SER A 5 2.56 -11.38 58.56
C SER A 5 2.81 -10.70 57.19
N ARG A 6 3.98 -10.08 57.02
CA ARG A 6 4.37 -9.47 55.74
C ARG A 6 4.51 -10.48 54.60
N LEU A 7 5.00 -11.69 54.88
CA LEU A 7 5.09 -12.76 53.88
C LEU A 7 3.70 -13.27 53.47
N THR A 8 2.78 -13.42 54.43
CA THR A 8 1.39 -13.82 54.12
C THR A 8 0.61 -12.74 53.37
N ASP A 9 0.86 -11.46 53.65
CA ASP A 9 0.23 -10.34 52.95
C ASP A 9 0.79 -10.19 51.53
N PHE A 10 2.10 -10.37 51.36
CA PHE A 10 2.72 -10.43 50.04
C PHE A 10 2.18 -11.59 49.21
N ALA A 11 2.09 -12.80 49.77
CA ALA A 11 1.55 -13.97 49.08
C ALA A 11 0.07 -13.78 48.66
N ARG A 12 -0.75 -13.19 49.52
CA ARG A 12 -2.16 -12.84 49.20
C ARG A 12 -2.26 -11.78 48.11
N SER A 13 -1.45 -10.72 48.21
CA SER A 13 -1.41 -9.65 47.20
C SER A 13 -0.92 -10.15 45.85
N PHE A 14 0.12 -11.00 45.84
CA PHE A 14 0.65 -11.63 44.63
C PHE A 14 -0.37 -12.60 44.01
N GLY A 15 -1.04 -13.43 44.81
CA GLY A 15 -2.12 -14.29 44.34
C GLY A 15 -3.28 -13.51 43.72
N ALA A 16 -3.69 -12.40 44.35
CA ALA A 16 -4.73 -11.51 43.82
C ALA A 16 -4.29 -10.77 42.54
N PHE A 17 -3.00 -10.46 42.39
CA PHE A 17 -2.44 -9.92 41.16
C PHE A 17 -2.45 -10.95 40.03
N VAL A 18 -1.98 -12.17 40.28
CA VAL A 18 -1.97 -13.26 39.31
C VAL A 18 -3.40 -13.61 38.86
N ALA A 19 -4.35 -13.69 39.79
CA ALA A 19 -5.76 -13.94 39.47
C ALA A 19 -6.35 -12.84 38.56
N ARG A 20 -6.07 -11.57 38.87
CA ARG A 20 -6.47 -10.43 38.03
C ARG A 20 -5.83 -10.49 36.64
N LEU A 21 -4.55 -10.83 36.54
CA LEU A 21 -3.86 -10.98 35.28
C LEU A 21 -4.47 -12.11 34.43
N VAL A 22 -4.74 -13.27 35.02
CA VAL A 22 -5.39 -14.40 34.34
C VAL A 22 -6.80 -14.02 33.87
N GLN A 23 -7.58 -13.31 34.70
CA GLN A 23 -8.90 -12.83 34.32
C GLN A 23 -8.84 -11.83 33.16
N GLN A 24 -7.87 -10.91 33.16
CA GLN A 24 -7.66 -9.98 32.06
C GLN A 24 -7.24 -10.71 30.77
N CYS A 25 -6.33 -11.67 30.86
CA CYS A 25 -5.88 -12.48 29.72
C CYS A 25 -7.03 -13.31 29.12
N THR A 26 -7.88 -13.92 29.96
CA THR A 26 -9.03 -14.71 29.48
C THR A 26 -10.10 -13.83 28.84
N ALA A 27 -10.38 -12.65 29.41
CA ALA A 27 -11.30 -11.67 28.81
C ALA A 27 -10.76 -11.15 27.46
N ALA A 28 -9.48 -10.81 27.39
CA ALA A 28 -8.81 -10.40 26.16
C ALA A 28 -8.85 -11.50 25.10
N TRP A 29 -8.60 -12.76 25.49
CA TRP A 29 -8.69 -13.90 24.59
C TRP A 29 -10.10 -14.14 24.06
N ALA A 30 -11.12 -14.05 24.92
CA ALA A 30 -12.52 -14.17 24.51
C ALA A 30 -12.91 -13.06 23.52
N TRP A 31 -12.43 -11.83 23.77
CA TRP A 31 -12.61 -10.71 22.85
C TRP A 31 -11.91 -10.94 21.50
N LEU A 32 -10.64 -11.34 21.51
CA LEU A 32 -9.86 -11.64 20.30
C LEU A 32 -10.50 -12.74 19.44
N ARG A 33 -11.14 -13.74 20.06
CA ARG A 33 -11.86 -14.79 19.33
C ARG A 33 -13.09 -14.26 18.59
N ARG A 34 -13.72 -13.20 19.10
CA ARG A 34 -14.93 -12.58 18.52
C ARG A 34 -14.63 -11.43 17.58
N ALA A 35 -13.46 -10.80 17.72
CA ALA A 35 -13.07 -9.67 16.89
C ALA A 35 -13.06 -10.01 15.38
N PRO A 36 -13.43 -9.07 14.50
CA PRO A 36 -13.35 -9.24 13.05
C PRO A 36 -11.91 -9.53 12.60
N VAL A 37 -11.72 -10.56 11.79
CA VAL A 37 -10.39 -10.95 11.27
C VAL A 37 -9.66 -9.78 10.60
N PRO A 38 -10.30 -8.95 9.75
CA PRO A 38 -9.61 -7.83 9.11
C PRO A 38 -9.05 -6.82 10.11
N LEU A 39 -9.77 -6.56 11.20
CA LEU A 39 -9.29 -5.67 12.25
C LEU A 39 -8.07 -6.25 12.96
N LEU A 40 -8.10 -7.55 13.29
CA LEU A 40 -6.97 -8.23 13.93
C LEU A 40 -5.73 -8.22 13.05
N VAL A 41 -5.88 -8.56 11.76
CA VAL A 41 -4.77 -8.55 10.80
C VAL A 41 -4.24 -7.13 10.63
N GLY A 42 -5.12 -6.15 10.43
CA GLY A 42 -4.73 -4.75 10.25
C GLY A 42 -3.95 -4.20 11.44
N VAL A 43 -4.46 -4.37 12.66
CA VAL A 43 -3.79 -3.88 13.88
C VAL A 43 -2.47 -4.60 14.11
N ALA A 44 -2.44 -5.93 14.01
CA ALA A 44 -1.21 -6.69 14.20
C ALA A 44 -0.14 -6.31 13.17
N CYS A 45 -0.50 -6.21 11.89
CA CYS A 45 0.42 -5.82 10.83
C CYS A 45 0.90 -4.38 11.00
N PHE A 46 0.02 -3.45 11.38
CA PHE A 46 0.40 -2.07 11.64
C PHE A 46 1.45 -1.99 12.76
N LEU A 47 1.23 -2.65 13.90
CA LEU A 47 2.18 -2.69 15.01
C LEU A 47 3.52 -3.30 14.59
N ILE A 48 3.52 -4.38 13.82
CA ILE A 48 4.75 -4.98 13.28
C ILE A 48 5.45 -4.02 12.30
N TYR A 49 4.70 -3.29 11.49
CA TYR A 49 5.26 -2.36 10.51
C TYR A 49 5.84 -1.09 11.11
N LEU A 50 5.38 -0.69 12.31
CA LEU A 50 6.00 0.38 13.09
C LEU A 50 7.43 0.04 13.53
N TYR A 51 7.75 -1.25 13.69
CA TYR A 51 9.12 -1.67 13.95
C TYR A 51 10.01 -1.46 12.71
N LYS A 52 10.89 -0.46 12.82
CA LYS A 52 11.82 -0.02 11.77
C LYS A 52 13.15 0.36 12.42
N PRO A 53 14.11 -0.58 12.56
CA PRO A 53 15.41 -0.26 13.16
C PRO A 53 16.26 0.68 12.29
N LEU A 54 15.95 0.79 11.00
CA LEU A 54 16.66 1.64 10.04
C LEU A 54 15.66 2.41 9.16
N ILE A 55 16.01 3.66 8.84
CA ILE A 55 15.29 4.44 7.82
C ILE A 55 15.62 3.83 6.46
N GLN A 56 14.65 3.13 5.89
CA GLN A 56 14.79 2.57 4.55
C GLN A 56 14.17 3.55 3.56
N SER A 57 15.03 4.20 2.76
CA SER A 57 14.67 5.17 1.72
C SER A 57 15.58 4.93 0.51
N SER A 58 15.13 5.31 -0.68
CA SER A 58 15.94 5.32 -1.88
C SER A 58 15.80 6.65 -2.62
N MET A 59 16.41 6.79 -3.78
CA MET A 59 16.15 7.94 -4.64
C MET A 59 14.74 7.87 -5.23
N ASP A 60 14.15 6.69 -5.40
CA ASP A 60 12.85 6.49 -6.07
C ASP A 60 11.64 7.03 -5.29
N ASN A 61 11.70 7.03 -3.95
CA ASN A 61 10.56 7.44 -3.13
C ASN A 61 10.51 8.95 -2.86
N GLN A 62 11.55 9.70 -3.23
CA GLN A 62 11.64 11.13 -2.96
C GLN A 62 10.48 11.93 -3.60
N PRO A 63 10.09 11.69 -4.87
CA PRO A 63 8.95 12.40 -5.44
C PRO A 63 7.63 12.05 -4.77
N LEU A 64 7.52 10.87 -4.16
CA LEU A 64 6.31 10.42 -3.48
C LEU A 64 6.21 11.05 -2.09
N ARG A 65 7.31 11.02 -1.33
CA ARG A 65 7.46 11.66 -0.01
C ARG A 65 7.22 13.16 -0.10
N PHE A 66 8.04 13.85 -0.88
CA PHE A 66 7.95 15.30 -0.97
C PHE A 66 6.71 15.74 -1.74
N GLY A 67 6.20 14.93 -2.67
CA GLY A 67 4.93 15.18 -3.34
C GLY A 67 3.76 15.18 -2.36
N ALA A 68 3.73 14.23 -1.42
CA ALA A 68 2.70 14.21 -0.37
C ALA A 68 2.77 15.45 0.54
N ALA A 69 3.99 15.88 0.91
CA ALA A 69 4.20 17.09 1.70
C ALA A 69 3.80 18.38 0.95
N LEU A 70 4.19 18.52 -0.33
CA LEU A 70 3.82 19.67 -1.18
C LEU A 70 2.32 19.75 -1.42
N LEU A 71 1.67 18.60 -1.68
CA LEU A 71 0.21 18.55 -1.80
C LEU A 71 -0.47 19.00 -0.51
N ALA A 72 0.01 18.55 0.64
CA ALA A 72 -0.56 18.89 1.95
C ALA A 72 -0.34 20.36 2.37
N THR A 73 0.72 21.00 1.86
CA THR A 73 1.10 22.38 2.23
C THR A 73 0.63 23.41 1.22
N ARG A 74 0.82 23.13 -0.07
CA ARG A 74 0.69 24.09 -1.17
C ARG A 74 -0.26 23.63 -2.28
N GLY A 75 -0.77 22.40 -2.21
CA GLY A 75 -1.70 21.87 -3.21
C GLY A 75 -1.07 21.68 -4.60
N THR A 76 0.24 21.50 -4.67
CA THR A 76 1.01 21.46 -5.92
C THR A 76 1.91 20.22 -6.01
N LEU A 77 2.31 19.86 -7.23
CA LEU A 77 3.34 18.87 -7.57
C LEU A 77 4.46 19.53 -8.40
N ASP A 78 4.73 20.80 -8.13
CA ASP A 78 5.88 21.54 -8.65
C ASP A 78 7.04 21.43 -7.66
N PHE A 79 8.01 20.56 -7.96
CA PHE A 79 9.10 20.25 -7.05
C PHE A 79 10.20 21.30 -7.05
N THR A 80 10.08 22.33 -7.91
CA THR A 80 10.98 23.49 -7.95
C THR A 80 10.98 24.23 -6.60
N GLU A 81 9.86 24.13 -5.87
CA GLU A 81 9.65 24.81 -4.59
C GLU A 81 10.44 24.21 -3.42
N LEU A 82 11.01 23.01 -3.58
CA LEU A 82 11.69 22.30 -2.48
C LEU A 82 13.13 22.75 -2.26
N ASN A 83 13.72 23.53 -3.17
CA ASN A 83 15.13 23.98 -3.11
C ASN A 83 16.13 22.87 -2.72
N ILE A 84 15.85 21.62 -3.13
CA ILE A 84 16.69 20.45 -2.90
C ILE A 84 17.71 20.30 -4.04
N GLY A 85 18.86 19.67 -3.75
CA GLY A 85 19.84 19.31 -4.79
C GLY A 85 19.30 18.21 -5.71
N LEU A 86 18.64 18.60 -6.80
CA LEU A 86 17.93 17.71 -7.73
C LEU A 86 18.86 16.88 -8.61
N ASP A 87 20.09 17.33 -8.81
CA ASP A 87 21.18 16.60 -9.46
C ASP A 87 21.46 15.24 -8.79
N ARG A 88 21.13 15.12 -7.51
CA ARG A 88 21.34 13.89 -6.75
C ARG A 88 20.32 12.81 -7.10
N PHE A 89 19.11 13.16 -7.55
CA PHE A 89 17.96 12.26 -7.61
C PHE A 89 17.47 12.02 -9.04
N TYR A 90 17.77 10.84 -9.61
CA TYR A 90 17.26 10.46 -10.96
C TYR A 90 15.72 10.37 -11.05
N SER A 91 15.04 10.31 -9.90
CA SER A 91 13.59 10.23 -9.78
C SER A 91 12.90 11.58 -9.98
N PHE A 92 13.66 12.68 -10.10
CA PHE A 92 13.19 13.97 -10.58
C PHE A 92 13.72 14.25 -11.98
N ARG A 93 12.97 15.05 -12.74
CA ARG A 93 13.42 15.57 -14.03
C ARG A 93 13.14 17.06 -14.12
N VAL A 94 14.16 17.80 -14.58
CA VAL A 94 14.00 19.17 -15.04
C VAL A 94 13.38 19.13 -16.43
N MET A 95 12.25 19.80 -16.60
CA MET A 95 11.51 19.90 -17.86
C MET A 95 12.05 21.07 -18.71
N PRO A 96 11.75 21.13 -20.02
CA PRO A 96 12.19 22.24 -20.88
C PRO A 96 11.70 23.63 -20.45
N ASP A 97 10.62 23.70 -19.66
CA ASP A 97 10.08 24.93 -19.07
C ASP A 97 10.82 25.36 -17.79
N GLY A 98 11.91 24.66 -17.42
CA GLY A 98 12.69 24.92 -16.21
C GLY A 98 12.07 24.35 -14.93
N LYS A 99 10.84 23.80 -14.99
CA LYS A 99 10.17 23.24 -13.81
C LYS A 99 10.65 21.84 -13.49
N VAL A 100 10.55 21.49 -12.22
CA VAL A 100 10.98 20.19 -11.71
C VAL A 100 9.76 19.32 -11.48
N ARG A 101 9.77 18.15 -12.12
CA ARG A 101 8.65 17.19 -12.07
C ARG A 101 9.13 15.82 -11.62
N ALA A 102 8.21 15.06 -11.03
CA ALA A 102 8.45 13.67 -10.69
C ALA A 102 8.68 12.85 -11.98
N HIS A 103 9.77 12.09 -12.02
CA HIS A 103 9.96 11.06 -13.02
C HIS A 103 9.07 9.85 -12.75
N THR A 104 8.87 9.50 -11.47
CA THR A 104 8.06 8.37 -11.02
C THR A 104 6.57 8.73 -10.95
N PRO A 105 5.66 7.73 -11.02
CA PRO A 105 4.22 7.95 -10.89
C PRO A 105 3.86 8.52 -9.51
N VAL A 106 3.04 9.58 -9.50
CA VAL A 106 2.69 10.35 -8.30
C VAL A 106 1.48 9.82 -7.53
N GLY A 107 0.82 8.74 -7.99
CA GLY A 107 -0.41 8.25 -7.36
C GLY A 107 -0.25 7.87 -5.88
N ALA A 108 0.92 7.38 -5.47
CA ALA A 108 1.16 7.10 -4.05
C ALA A 108 1.32 8.38 -3.20
N ALA A 109 1.82 9.49 -3.79
CA ALA A 109 1.93 10.78 -3.13
C ALA A 109 0.55 11.34 -2.77
N LEU A 110 -0.40 11.24 -3.71
CA LEU A 110 -1.80 11.62 -3.51
C LEU A 110 -2.49 10.83 -2.39
N LEU A 111 -2.17 9.52 -2.24
CA LEU A 111 -2.66 8.72 -1.10
C LEU A 111 -1.99 9.09 0.22
N GLY A 112 -0.73 9.53 0.18
CA GLY A 112 0.01 9.98 1.35
C GLY A 112 -0.39 11.38 1.83
N ALA A 113 -0.78 12.27 0.94
CA ALA A 113 -1.04 13.69 1.25
C ALA A 113 -2.04 13.92 2.40
N PRO A 114 -3.14 13.16 2.55
CA PRO A 114 -4.03 13.30 3.70
C PRO A 114 -3.34 13.09 5.05
N PHE A 115 -2.36 12.20 5.16
CA PHE A 115 -1.63 11.97 6.41
C PHE A 115 -0.81 13.20 6.81
N PHE A 116 -0.13 13.81 5.83
CA PHE A 116 0.64 15.04 6.04
C PHE A 116 -0.26 16.22 6.38
N TRP A 117 -1.40 16.34 5.68
CA TRP A 117 -2.37 17.40 5.93
C TRP A 117 -2.96 17.29 7.34
N ILE A 118 -3.40 16.11 7.75
CA ILE A 118 -3.92 15.86 9.12
C ILE A 118 -2.87 16.19 10.17
N ALA A 119 -1.63 15.72 10.01
CA ALA A 119 -0.56 16.01 10.96
C ALA A 119 -0.34 17.52 11.14
N ARG A 120 -0.38 18.28 10.03
CA ARG A 120 -0.28 19.74 10.07
C ARG A 120 -1.44 20.40 10.81
N GLN A 121 -2.67 19.92 10.62
CA GLN A 121 -3.84 20.41 11.36
C GLN A 121 -3.73 20.12 12.87
N LEU A 122 -2.99 19.08 13.25
CA LEU A 122 -2.68 18.75 14.64
C LEU A 122 -1.46 19.53 15.19
N GLY A 123 -0.93 20.50 14.44
CA GLY A 123 0.18 21.35 14.88
C GLY A 123 1.57 20.76 14.64
N MET A 124 1.70 19.65 13.89
CA MET A 124 3.02 19.10 13.54
C MET A 124 3.68 19.96 12.44
N GLU A 125 4.85 20.50 12.73
CA GLU A 125 5.70 21.15 11.73
C GLU A 125 6.33 20.12 10.78
N LEU A 126 6.38 20.41 9.48
CA LEU A 126 6.97 19.51 8.48
C LEU A 126 8.48 19.72 8.36
N THR A 127 9.20 19.43 9.43
CA THR A 127 10.67 19.29 9.42
C THR A 127 11.08 18.05 8.60
N ASP A 128 12.35 17.94 8.21
CA ASP A 128 12.85 16.79 7.46
C ASP A 128 12.57 15.46 8.18
N GLU A 129 12.77 15.43 9.50
CA GLU A 129 12.50 14.26 10.35
C GLU A 129 11.01 13.90 10.35
N ASN A 130 10.13 14.89 10.52
CA ASN A 130 8.69 14.67 10.53
C ASN A 130 8.18 14.23 9.16
N VAL A 131 8.75 14.74 8.07
CA VAL A 131 8.42 14.32 6.70
C VAL A 131 8.80 12.85 6.49
N VAL A 132 9.99 12.43 6.94
CA VAL A 132 10.43 11.02 6.88
C VAL A 132 9.52 10.14 7.74
N PHE A 133 9.19 10.58 8.95
CA PHE A 133 8.28 9.86 9.85
C PHE A 133 6.89 9.68 9.22
N LEU A 134 6.29 10.76 8.70
CA LEU A 134 4.95 10.74 8.11
C LEU A 134 4.89 9.89 6.84
N ASP A 135 5.93 9.95 6.01
CA ASP A 135 6.11 9.08 4.85
C ASP A 135 6.09 7.59 5.26
N SER A 136 6.90 7.23 6.26
CA SER A 136 6.94 5.87 6.79
C SER A 136 5.65 5.45 7.50
N LEU A 137 4.98 6.36 8.20
CA LEU A 137 3.71 6.12 8.89
C LEU A 137 2.59 5.85 7.87
N ALA A 138 2.44 6.73 6.87
CA ALA A 138 1.46 6.57 5.81
C ALA A 138 1.65 5.23 5.09
N ALA A 139 2.90 4.86 4.78
CA ALA A 139 3.19 3.58 4.15
C ALA A 139 2.83 2.38 5.02
N SER A 140 3.10 2.45 6.33
CA SER A 140 2.75 1.39 7.29
C SER A 140 1.24 1.22 7.41
N VAL A 141 0.49 2.32 7.50
CA VAL A 141 -0.98 2.30 7.58
C VAL A 141 -1.60 1.73 6.30
N LEU A 142 -1.20 2.23 5.13
CA LEU A 142 -1.74 1.79 3.83
C LEU A 142 -1.42 0.31 3.57
N THR A 143 -0.22 -0.16 3.95
CA THR A 143 0.17 -1.56 3.77
C THR A 143 -0.52 -2.49 4.77
N ALA A 144 -0.71 -2.06 6.02
CA ALA A 144 -1.49 -2.82 7.00
C ALA A 144 -2.97 -2.91 6.61
N ALA A 145 -3.55 -1.82 6.11
CA ALA A 145 -4.90 -1.79 5.57
C ALA A 145 -5.05 -2.75 4.37
N SER A 146 -4.03 -2.84 3.52
CA SER A 146 -3.97 -3.84 2.43
C SER A 146 -4.06 -5.28 2.94
N ALA A 147 -3.27 -5.64 3.96
CA ALA A 147 -3.35 -6.97 4.58
C ALA A 147 -4.73 -7.25 5.18
N ALA A 148 -5.32 -6.27 5.87
CA ALA A 148 -6.68 -6.35 6.39
C ALA A 148 -7.70 -6.58 5.26
N MET A 149 -7.60 -5.83 4.16
CA MET A 149 -8.47 -5.95 2.99
C MET A 149 -8.38 -7.34 2.33
N LEU A 150 -7.18 -7.92 2.21
CA LEU A 150 -7.04 -9.29 1.71
C LEU A 150 -7.74 -10.29 2.63
N SER A 151 -7.56 -10.16 3.95
CA SER A 151 -8.26 -11.03 4.90
C SER A 151 -9.79 -10.82 4.87
N PHE A 152 -10.25 -9.60 4.58
CA PHE A 152 -11.67 -9.29 4.36
C PHE A 152 -12.21 -9.98 3.11
N LEU A 153 -11.48 -9.96 2.00
CA LEU A 153 -11.86 -10.67 0.78
C LEU A 153 -11.93 -12.20 1.02
N ALA A 154 -11.07 -12.70 1.90
CA ALA A 154 -11.05 -14.11 2.29
C ALA A 154 -12.07 -14.47 3.39
N ARG A 155 -12.89 -13.53 3.89
CA ARG A 155 -13.82 -13.76 5.01
C ARG A 155 -14.89 -14.81 4.74
N ARG A 156 -15.22 -15.02 3.47
CA ARG A 156 -16.22 -16.00 3.01
C ARG A 156 -15.79 -17.45 3.17
N TYR A 157 -14.49 -17.67 3.39
CA TYR A 157 -13.94 -18.98 3.70
C TYR A 157 -13.93 -19.17 5.23
N ARG A 158 -12.99 -19.96 5.74
CA ARG A 158 -12.83 -20.15 7.19
C ARG A 158 -12.04 -18.99 7.80
N ARG A 159 -12.32 -18.65 9.07
CA ARG A 159 -11.57 -17.64 9.86
C ARG A 159 -10.05 -17.83 9.76
N ARG A 160 -9.60 -19.10 9.79
CA ARG A 160 -8.18 -19.47 9.67
C ARG A 160 -7.60 -19.11 8.29
N THR A 161 -8.35 -19.34 7.21
CA THR A 161 -7.95 -18.97 5.84
C THR A 161 -7.83 -17.46 5.69
N ALA A 162 -8.78 -16.70 6.24
CA ALA A 162 -8.73 -15.24 6.22
C ALA A 162 -7.51 -14.68 6.97
N LEU A 163 -7.24 -15.19 8.17
CA LEU A 163 -6.03 -14.86 8.93
C LEU A 163 -4.76 -15.21 8.14
N PHE A 164 -4.71 -16.44 7.62
CA PHE A 164 -3.56 -16.96 6.87
C PHE A 164 -3.25 -16.11 5.64
N LEU A 165 -4.25 -15.76 4.82
CA LEU A 165 -4.02 -14.96 3.61
C LEU A 165 -3.59 -13.53 3.96
N GLY A 166 -4.22 -12.90 4.96
CA GLY A 166 -3.84 -11.57 5.43
C GLY A 166 -2.39 -11.52 5.92
N PHE A 167 -1.99 -12.46 6.79
CA PHE A 167 -0.61 -12.53 7.28
C PHE A 167 0.38 -13.01 6.23
N THR A 168 -0.03 -13.86 5.28
CA THR A 168 0.81 -14.27 4.16
C THR A 168 1.20 -13.07 3.31
N LEU A 169 0.23 -12.25 2.88
CA LEU A 169 0.55 -11.00 2.19
C LEU A 169 1.45 -10.12 3.05
N ALA A 170 1.10 -9.95 4.32
CA ALA A 170 1.78 -9.00 5.18
C ALA A 170 3.24 -9.35 5.50
N LEU A 171 3.53 -10.63 5.77
CA LEU A 171 4.77 -11.09 6.40
C LEU A 171 5.56 -12.07 5.54
N ALA A 172 4.91 -12.77 4.60
CA ALA A 172 5.55 -13.75 3.72
C ALA A 172 5.73 -13.21 2.28
N THR A 173 5.58 -11.90 2.10
CA THR A 173 5.91 -11.20 0.84
C THR A 173 6.74 -9.95 1.08
N ALA A 174 7.16 -9.30 -0.01
CA ALA A 174 7.82 -8.00 0.05
C ALA A 174 6.96 -6.85 0.62
N SER A 175 5.69 -7.07 1.00
CA SER A 175 4.89 -6.02 1.65
C SER A 175 5.57 -5.46 2.91
N TRP A 176 6.16 -6.32 3.75
CA TRP A 176 6.86 -5.86 4.94
C TRP A 176 8.14 -5.11 4.59
N SER A 177 9.05 -5.73 3.84
CA SER A 177 10.38 -5.19 3.53
C SER A 177 10.39 -4.02 2.54
N THR A 178 9.28 -3.79 1.83
CA THR A 178 9.18 -2.79 0.77
C THR A 178 8.00 -1.85 1.00
N ALA A 179 6.76 -2.32 0.80
CA ALA A 179 5.58 -1.46 0.74
C ALA A 179 5.29 -0.72 2.06
N SER A 180 5.59 -1.36 3.21
CA SER A 180 5.34 -0.77 4.52
C SER A 180 6.40 0.23 4.97
N ARG A 181 7.55 0.31 4.29
CA ARG A 181 8.74 1.03 4.79
C ARG A 181 8.59 2.55 4.63
N CYS A 182 8.28 3.00 3.43
CA CYS A 182 7.97 4.38 3.04
C CYS A 182 7.08 4.37 1.78
N LEU A 183 6.55 5.53 1.38
CA LEU A 183 5.61 5.66 0.27
C LEU A 183 6.32 5.34 -1.04
N TRP A 184 6.08 4.13 -1.53
CA TRP A 184 6.56 3.66 -2.82
C TRP A 184 5.38 3.46 -3.77
N GLN A 185 5.69 3.27 -5.06
CA GLN A 185 4.70 2.83 -6.05
C GLN A 185 3.98 1.55 -5.59
N HIS A 186 4.71 0.65 -4.92
CA HIS A 186 4.18 -0.60 -4.39
C HIS A 186 3.12 -0.37 -3.30
N THR A 187 3.36 0.57 -2.39
CA THR A 187 2.44 0.93 -1.30
C THR A 187 1.10 1.38 -1.85
N GLY A 188 1.12 2.37 -2.75
CA GLY A 188 -0.10 2.91 -3.34
C GLY A 188 -0.83 1.87 -4.18
N ALA A 189 -0.11 1.13 -5.01
CA ALA A 189 -0.70 0.15 -5.90
C ALA A 189 -1.32 -1.04 -5.15
N GLN A 190 -0.67 -1.55 -4.11
CA GLN A 190 -1.20 -2.63 -3.28
C GLN A 190 -2.49 -2.20 -2.59
N PHE A 191 -2.50 -0.99 -2.00
CA PHE A 191 -3.67 -0.44 -1.32
C PHE A 191 -4.84 -0.22 -2.28
N SER A 192 -4.63 0.49 -3.39
CA SER A 192 -5.69 0.83 -4.34
C SER A 192 -6.28 -0.41 -5.00
N MET A 193 -5.45 -1.40 -5.34
CA MET A 193 -5.90 -2.66 -5.93
C MET A 193 -6.78 -3.44 -4.96
N LEU A 194 -6.37 -3.61 -3.70
CA LEU A 194 -7.14 -4.38 -2.73
C LEU A 194 -8.41 -3.64 -2.29
N ALA A 195 -8.36 -2.30 -2.21
CA ALA A 195 -9.55 -1.49 -1.99
C ALA A 195 -10.56 -1.64 -3.14
N ALA A 196 -10.08 -1.60 -4.39
CA ALA A 196 -10.90 -1.86 -5.57
C ALA A 196 -11.54 -3.25 -5.51
N LEU A 197 -10.77 -4.29 -5.21
CA LEU A 197 -11.28 -5.65 -5.08
C LEU A 197 -12.31 -5.79 -3.95
N CYS A 198 -12.15 -5.09 -2.83
CA CYS A 198 -13.13 -5.08 -1.74
C CYS A 198 -14.46 -4.44 -2.16
N LEU A 199 -14.42 -3.39 -2.99
CA LEU A 199 -15.62 -2.75 -3.53
C LEU A 199 -16.27 -3.57 -4.66
N LEU A 200 -15.46 -4.25 -5.46
CA LEU A 200 -15.90 -5.15 -6.53
C LEU A 200 -16.24 -6.56 -6.01
N ASP A 201 -16.26 -6.76 -4.70
CA ASP A 201 -16.55 -8.04 -4.09
C ASP A 201 -17.99 -8.49 -4.41
N ARG A 202 -18.13 -9.75 -4.81
CA ARG A 202 -19.35 -10.30 -5.43
C ARG A 202 -20.54 -10.36 -4.48
N GLU A 203 -20.29 -10.37 -3.18
CA GLU A 203 -21.33 -10.37 -2.15
C GLU A 203 -21.98 -8.98 -1.96
N ARG A 204 -21.34 -7.90 -2.44
CA ARG A 204 -21.78 -6.52 -2.20
C ARG A 204 -21.97 -5.78 -3.53
N ARG A 205 -22.97 -6.22 -4.29
CA ARG A 205 -23.26 -5.67 -5.62
C ARG A 205 -24.11 -4.41 -5.53
N HIS A 206 -23.47 -3.29 -5.26
CA HIS A 206 -24.08 -1.97 -5.32
C HIS A 206 -23.49 -1.14 -6.49
N PRO A 207 -24.29 -0.43 -7.31
CA PRO A 207 -23.78 0.34 -8.45
C PRO A 207 -22.65 1.32 -8.09
N VAL A 208 -22.77 1.98 -6.94
CA VAL A 208 -21.75 2.90 -6.41
C VAL A 208 -20.43 2.18 -6.11
N ALA A 209 -20.49 0.92 -5.67
CA ALA A 209 -19.29 0.12 -5.42
C ALA A 209 -18.56 -0.23 -6.73
N PHE A 210 -19.27 -0.44 -7.83
CA PHE A 210 -18.66 -0.62 -9.15
C PHE A 210 -18.02 0.65 -9.69
N LEU A 211 -18.67 1.81 -9.48
CA LEU A 211 -18.11 3.10 -9.85
C LEU A 211 -16.78 3.36 -9.13
N PHE A 212 -16.77 3.30 -7.79
CA PHE A 212 -15.55 3.53 -7.00
C PHE A 212 -14.54 2.38 -7.13
N GLY A 213 -15.00 1.14 -7.30
CA GLY A 213 -14.16 -0.02 -7.55
C GLY A 213 -13.41 0.09 -8.88
N GLY A 214 -14.10 0.48 -9.95
CA GLY A 214 -13.48 0.76 -11.25
C GLY A 214 -12.50 1.92 -11.19
N LEU A 215 -12.86 3.01 -10.49
CA LEU A 215 -11.98 4.16 -10.27
C LEU A 215 -10.71 3.76 -9.52
N LEU A 216 -10.81 3.05 -8.39
CA LEU A 216 -9.64 2.62 -7.61
C LEU A 216 -8.79 1.58 -8.33
N LEU A 217 -9.42 0.70 -9.13
CA LEU A 217 -8.70 -0.25 -9.96
C LEU A 217 -7.83 0.48 -11.00
N ALA A 218 -8.41 1.47 -11.69
CA ALA A 218 -7.65 2.35 -12.58
C ALA A 218 -6.65 3.25 -11.85
N TYR A 219 -6.96 3.69 -10.62
CA TYR A 219 -6.02 4.45 -9.78
C TYR A 219 -4.76 3.64 -9.45
N THR A 220 -4.84 2.30 -9.44
CA THR A 220 -3.64 1.46 -9.31
C THR A 220 -2.63 1.74 -10.43
N PHE A 221 -3.09 2.10 -11.63
CA PHE A 221 -2.24 2.52 -12.74
C PHE A 221 -1.51 3.85 -12.43
N TRP A 222 -2.16 4.79 -11.72
CA TRP A 222 -1.51 6.03 -11.26
C TRP A 222 -0.37 5.78 -10.28
N CYS A 223 -0.49 4.74 -9.45
CA CYS A 223 0.57 4.36 -8.51
C CYS A 223 1.67 3.58 -9.20
N ARG A 224 1.33 2.66 -10.12
CA ARG A 224 2.29 1.76 -10.77
C ARG A 224 1.79 1.30 -12.15
N PRO A 225 2.14 2.03 -13.23
CA PRO A 225 1.71 1.69 -14.60
C PRO A 225 2.08 0.28 -15.06
N ALA A 226 3.17 -0.28 -14.52
CA ALA A 226 3.61 -1.64 -14.81
C ALA A 226 2.58 -2.73 -14.45
N LEU A 227 1.56 -2.41 -13.65
CA LEU A 227 0.47 -3.34 -13.30
C LEU A 227 -0.68 -3.34 -14.32
N ALA A 228 -0.59 -2.58 -15.43
CA ALA A 228 -1.65 -2.53 -16.44
C ALA A 228 -2.16 -3.91 -16.90
N PRO A 229 -1.33 -4.93 -17.17
CA PRO A 229 -1.84 -6.25 -17.54
C PRO A 229 -2.70 -6.89 -16.46
N VAL A 230 -2.28 -6.79 -15.18
CA VAL A 230 -3.02 -7.34 -14.04
C VAL A 230 -4.33 -6.58 -13.83
N ILE A 231 -4.29 -5.25 -13.94
CA ILE A 231 -5.46 -4.37 -13.87
C ILE A 231 -6.48 -4.77 -14.95
N ALA A 232 -6.02 -5.01 -16.18
CA ALA A 232 -6.89 -5.42 -17.28
C ALA A 232 -7.56 -6.77 -17.03
N VAL A 233 -6.80 -7.78 -16.55
CA VAL A 233 -7.35 -9.10 -16.20
C VAL A 233 -8.42 -8.98 -15.11
N ILE A 234 -8.15 -8.20 -14.06
CA ILE A 234 -9.11 -7.98 -12.97
C ILE A 234 -10.34 -7.22 -13.47
N ALA A 235 -10.15 -6.16 -14.27
CA ALA A 235 -11.24 -5.36 -14.82
C ALA A 235 -12.16 -6.23 -15.68
N VAL A 236 -11.60 -7.06 -16.58
CA VAL A 236 -12.37 -8.01 -17.37
C VAL A 236 -13.11 -8.99 -16.43
N GLY A 237 -12.43 -9.66 -15.51
CA GLY A 237 -13.06 -10.64 -14.63
C GLY A 237 -14.13 -10.08 -13.66
N ALA A 238 -14.00 -8.81 -13.26
CA ALA A 238 -14.89 -8.15 -12.32
C ALA A 238 -16.05 -7.39 -12.98
N LEU A 239 -15.85 -6.82 -14.17
CA LEU A 239 -16.80 -5.88 -14.78
C LEU A 239 -17.63 -6.47 -15.94
N ILE A 240 -17.26 -7.62 -16.53
CA ILE A 240 -17.97 -8.19 -17.70
C ILE A 240 -19.28 -8.92 -17.35
N ARG A 241 -19.66 -8.95 -16.07
CA ARG A 241 -20.77 -9.75 -15.56
C ARG A 241 -22.14 -9.22 -16.01
N THR A 242 -22.31 -7.90 -16.05
CA THR A 242 -23.53 -7.25 -16.56
C THR A 242 -23.15 -5.98 -17.33
N ARG A 243 -23.99 -5.57 -18.29
CA ARG A 243 -23.77 -4.33 -19.05
C ARG A 243 -23.67 -3.10 -18.14
N ARG A 244 -24.48 -3.03 -17.08
CA ARG A 244 -24.47 -1.90 -16.14
C ARG A 244 -23.17 -1.82 -15.34
N GLU A 245 -22.68 -2.95 -14.83
CA GLU A 245 -21.38 -3.02 -14.11
C GLU A 245 -20.23 -2.63 -15.04
N LEU A 246 -20.25 -3.11 -16.29
CA LEU A 246 -19.27 -2.75 -17.30
C LEU A 246 -19.29 -1.25 -17.62
N LEU A 247 -20.47 -0.66 -17.82
CA LEU A 247 -20.59 0.75 -18.16
C LEU A 247 -20.15 1.64 -17.00
N LEU A 248 -20.60 1.37 -15.77
CA LEU A 248 -20.24 2.20 -14.61
C LEU A 248 -18.76 2.06 -14.24
N GLY A 249 -18.27 0.82 -14.09
CA GLY A 249 -16.88 0.56 -13.74
C GLY A 249 -15.92 0.95 -14.86
N GLY A 250 -16.30 0.67 -16.12
CA GLY A 250 -15.54 1.03 -17.30
C GLY A 250 -15.45 2.53 -17.53
N ALA A 251 -16.56 3.27 -17.40
CA ALA A 251 -16.55 4.73 -17.51
C ALA A 251 -15.70 5.37 -16.40
N ALA A 252 -15.79 4.87 -15.16
CA ALA A 252 -14.95 5.34 -14.06
C ALA A 252 -13.45 5.05 -14.29
N ALA A 253 -13.13 3.86 -14.81
CA ALA A 253 -11.77 3.51 -15.15
C ALA A 253 -11.21 4.38 -16.30
N LEU A 254 -12.02 4.63 -17.33
CA LEU A 254 -11.67 5.54 -18.44
C LEU A 254 -11.45 6.97 -17.96
N LEU A 255 -12.30 7.47 -17.05
CA LEU A 255 -12.12 8.79 -16.44
C LEU A 255 -10.78 8.86 -15.69
N ALA A 256 -10.48 7.86 -14.86
CA ALA A 256 -9.23 7.84 -14.08
C ALA A 256 -7.99 7.74 -14.98
N VAL A 257 -8.01 6.90 -16.02
CA VAL A 257 -6.91 6.81 -16.99
C VAL A 257 -6.80 8.10 -17.82
N GLY A 258 -7.93 8.68 -18.23
CA GLY A 258 -7.96 9.95 -18.96
C GLY A 258 -7.37 11.10 -18.15
N ALA A 259 -7.70 11.18 -16.86
CA ALA A 259 -7.09 12.14 -15.94
C ALA A 259 -5.58 11.90 -15.76
N TRP A 260 -5.11 10.65 -15.80
CA TRP A 260 -3.68 10.33 -15.76
C TRP A 260 -2.97 10.83 -17.02
N VAL A 261 -3.54 10.59 -18.20
CA VAL A 261 -3.00 11.06 -19.47
C VAL A 261 -2.97 12.58 -19.51
N ALA A 262 -4.07 13.23 -19.10
CA ALA A 262 -4.17 14.68 -19.03
C ALA A 262 -3.12 15.27 -18.07
N PHE A 263 -2.94 14.67 -16.89
CA PHE A 263 -1.91 15.06 -15.94
C PHE A 263 -0.52 14.97 -16.57
N ASN A 264 -0.16 13.82 -17.16
CA ASN A 264 1.17 13.66 -17.77
C ASN A 264 1.40 14.58 -18.96
N MET A 265 0.37 14.84 -19.76
CA MET A 265 0.43 15.81 -20.85
C MET A 265 0.70 17.22 -20.31
N ALA A 266 -0.03 17.64 -19.28
CA ALA A 266 0.12 18.96 -18.66
C ALA A 266 1.47 19.14 -17.95
N THR A 267 2.04 18.09 -17.37
CA THR A 267 3.29 18.20 -16.60
C THR A 267 4.55 17.92 -17.40
N SER A 268 4.49 17.06 -18.42
CA SER A 268 5.67 16.59 -19.16
C SER A 268 5.59 16.77 -20.67
N GLY A 269 4.45 17.24 -21.20
CA GLY A 269 4.19 17.31 -22.63
C GLY A 269 4.05 15.95 -23.32
N LYS A 270 3.98 14.85 -22.55
CA LYS A 270 3.92 13.48 -23.07
C LYS A 270 2.74 12.73 -22.45
N PRO A 271 1.93 12.01 -23.24
CA PRO A 271 0.74 11.31 -22.72
C PRO A 271 1.09 10.19 -21.73
N LEU A 272 2.27 9.58 -21.88
CA LEU A 272 2.77 8.49 -21.03
C LEU A 272 3.70 8.98 -19.90
N GLY A 273 3.86 10.29 -19.78
CA GLY A 273 4.80 10.89 -18.85
C GLY A 273 6.24 10.63 -19.23
N THR A 274 7.11 10.77 -18.23
CA THR A 274 8.53 10.47 -18.37
C THR A 274 8.88 9.03 -18.01
N TYR A 275 8.04 8.36 -17.23
CA TYR A 275 8.28 7.03 -16.66
C TYR A 275 8.05 5.90 -17.65
N VAL A 276 6.93 5.94 -18.38
CA VAL A 276 6.51 4.87 -19.29
C VAL A 276 7.10 5.14 -20.67
N SER A 277 7.84 4.17 -21.19
CA SER A 277 8.49 4.26 -22.50
C SER A 277 7.78 3.39 -23.53
N LEU A 278 7.51 3.94 -24.72
CA LEU A 278 6.98 3.17 -25.86
C LEU A 278 7.92 2.06 -26.31
N ARG A 279 9.24 2.18 -26.05
CA ARG A 279 10.20 1.09 -26.31
C ARG A 279 9.90 -0.16 -25.49
N ALA A 280 9.24 -0.02 -24.33
CA ALA A 280 8.79 -1.15 -23.53
C ALA A 280 7.68 -1.98 -24.20
N LEU A 281 7.10 -1.51 -25.30
CA LEU A 281 6.11 -2.22 -26.11
C LEU A 281 6.65 -2.73 -27.45
N GLY A 282 7.95 -2.49 -27.73
CA GLY A 282 8.58 -2.91 -28.99
C GLY A 282 8.87 -4.42 -29.08
N PRO A 283 9.20 -4.93 -30.28
CA PRO A 283 9.47 -6.36 -30.52
C PRO A 283 10.57 -6.94 -29.61
N GLU A 284 11.59 -6.14 -29.30
CA GLU A 284 12.68 -6.46 -28.37
C GLU A 284 12.19 -6.83 -26.96
N THR A 285 11.06 -6.27 -26.54
CA THR A 285 10.49 -6.62 -25.23
C THR A 285 9.90 -8.03 -25.25
N TRP A 286 9.30 -8.44 -26.37
CA TRP A 286 8.71 -9.77 -26.53
C TRP A 286 9.78 -10.85 -26.64
N SER A 287 10.85 -10.63 -27.40
CA SER A 287 11.98 -11.57 -27.49
C SER A 287 12.68 -11.75 -26.14
N ALA A 288 12.82 -10.67 -25.36
CA ALA A 288 13.41 -10.72 -24.03
C ALA A 288 12.43 -11.17 -22.92
N TYR A 289 11.13 -11.27 -23.21
CA TYR A 289 10.09 -11.47 -22.19
C TYR A 289 10.30 -12.75 -21.36
N PRO A 290 10.56 -13.94 -21.96
CA PRO A 290 10.79 -15.15 -21.18
C PRO A 290 11.95 -14.98 -20.20
N ARG A 291 13.08 -14.43 -20.66
CA ARG A 291 14.25 -14.17 -19.83
C ARG A 291 13.94 -13.20 -18.69
N ARG A 292 13.21 -12.10 -18.97
CA ARG A 292 12.79 -11.12 -17.96
C ARG A 292 11.82 -11.73 -16.95
N LEU A 293 10.91 -12.59 -17.39
CA LEU A 293 9.97 -13.31 -16.53
C LEU A 293 10.71 -14.27 -15.60
N PHE A 294 11.55 -15.16 -16.13
CA PHE A 294 12.37 -16.07 -15.31
C PHE A 294 13.27 -15.30 -14.33
N GLY A 295 13.89 -14.21 -14.79
CA GLY A 295 14.67 -13.33 -13.92
C GLY A 295 13.85 -12.64 -12.82
N THR A 296 12.57 -12.38 -13.05
CA THR A 296 11.68 -11.79 -12.04
C THR A 296 11.16 -12.85 -11.06
N LEU A 297 10.98 -14.09 -11.51
CA LEU A 297 10.43 -15.17 -10.69
C LEU A 297 11.49 -15.88 -9.86
N PHE A 298 12.66 -16.19 -10.44
CA PHE A 298 13.63 -17.13 -9.86
C PHE A 298 15.03 -16.56 -9.64
N SER A 299 15.30 -15.28 -9.95
CA SER A 299 16.62 -14.70 -9.72
C SER A 299 17.01 -14.75 -8.23
N PRO A 300 18.22 -15.20 -7.86
CA PRO A 300 18.64 -15.29 -6.45
C PRO A 300 18.55 -13.96 -5.68
N ASN A 301 18.81 -12.84 -6.37
CA ASN A 301 18.92 -11.53 -5.73
C ASN A 301 17.60 -10.73 -5.70
N ARG A 302 16.61 -11.09 -6.53
CA ARG A 302 15.36 -10.31 -6.66
C ARG A 302 14.13 -11.13 -7.08
N GLY A 303 14.26 -12.45 -7.11
CA GLY A 303 13.25 -13.36 -7.62
C GLY A 303 12.06 -13.46 -6.67
N MET A 304 10.85 -13.31 -7.20
CA MET A 304 9.62 -13.37 -6.43
C MET A 304 9.46 -14.68 -5.65
N PHE A 305 9.78 -15.83 -6.24
CA PHE A 305 9.67 -17.12 -5.53
C PHE A 305 10.83 -17.40 -4.57
N VAL A 306 11.95 -16.68 -4.71
CA VAL A 306 13.06 -16.75 -3.76
C VAL A 306 12.70 -15.99 -2.48
N PHE A 307 12.17 -14.77 -2.60
CA PHE A 307 11.82 -13.91 -1.46
C PHE A 307 10.38 -14.10 -0.96
N SER A 308 9.54 -14.81 -1.70
CA SER A 308 8.13 -15.08 -1.35
C SER A 308 7.74 -16.50 -1.80
N PRO A 309 8.39 -17.54 -1.26
CA PRO A 309 8.20 -18.93 -1.69
C PRO A 309 6.77 -19.43 -1.49
N ILE A 310 6.03 -18.82 -0.57
CA ILE A 310 4.61 -19.11 -0.32
C ILE A 310 3.74 -18.94 -1.58
N LEU A 311 4.16 -18.10 -2.53
CA LEU A 311 3.45 -17.88 -3.79
C LEU A 311 3.48 -19.11 -4.71
N LEU A 312 4.41 -20.04 -4.51
CA LEU A 312 4.42 -21.32 -5.23
C LEU A 312 3.18 -22.15 -4.89
N LEU A 313 2.63 -22.05 -3.67
CA LEU A 313 1.42 -22.77 -3.29
C LEU A 313 0.19 -22.30 -4.09
N ALA A 314 0.19 -21.05 -4.57
CA ALA A 314 -0.89 -20.54 -5.41
C ALA A 314 -0.86 -21.09 -6.84
N MET A 315 0.25 -21.71 -7.26
CA MET A 315 0.40 -22.29 -8.60
C MET A 315 -0.03 -23.77 -8.67
N VAL A 316 -0.14 -24.44 -7.52
CA VAL A 316 -0.42 -25.88 -7.40
C VAL A 316 -1.86 -26.16 -6.98
N ALA A 317 -2.61 -25.12 -6.60
CA ALA A 317 -4.01 -25.19 -6.17
C ALA A 317 -4.97 -24.94 -7.34
#